data_AF-A0A955RBB6-F1
#
_entry.id   AF-A0A955RBB6-F1
#
_cell.length_a   1.000
_cell.length_b   1.000
_cell.length_c   1.000
_cell.angle_alpha   90.00
_cell.angle_beta   90.00
_cell.angle_gamma   90.00
#
_symmetry.space_group_name_H-M   'P 1'
#
loop_
_entity.id
_entity.type
_entity.pdbx_description
1 polymer ?
#
loop_
_entity_poly.entity_id
_entity_poly.type
_entity_poly.pdbx_seq_one_letter_code
_entity_poly.pdbx_strand_id
1 'polypeptide(L)'
;MKPILKWAGGKSRLAPQIASAFASPCEGTYYEPFVGSAAVYLHLKAEGKIGRAVLSDANEKLVAVHRAVRDRVDDLLDALASLPTEDWRERYYEVREAYNVGPFAGPLHAARFIWLNRAGYNGLYRENRRGEFNV
;
A
#
# COMPACT_ATOMS: atom_id res chain seq x y z
N MET A 1 11.50 8.96 -3.17
CA MET A 1 10.17 8.94 -2.52
C MET A 1 10.07 7.72 -1.60
N LYS A 2 9.29 7.76 -0.50
CA LYS A 2 9.13 6.63 0.45
C LYS A 2 7.78 5.93 0.28
N PRO A 3 7.70 4.60 0.44
CA PRO A 3 6.43 3.87 0.46
C PRO A 3 5.48 4.30 1.58
N ILE A 4 4.17 4.22 1.31
CA ILE A 4 3.13 4.51 2.30
C ILE A 4 2.87 3.35 3.28
N LEU A 5 3.13 2.11 2.85
CA LEU A 5 2.87 0.89 3.64
C LEU A 5 4.14 0.28 4.20
N LYS A 6 4.06 -0.24 5.43
CA LYS A 6 4.99 -1.26 5.92
C LYS A 6 4.59 -2.58 5.27
N TRP A 7 5.52 -3.26 4.63
CA TRP A 7 5.22 -4.48 3.89
C TRP A 7 6.32 -5.50 4.09
N ALA A 8 5.93 -6.76 4.33
CA ALA A 8 6.86 -7.86 4.42
C ALA A 8 7.65 -7.97 3.10
N GLY A 9 8.98 -8.12 3.20
CA GLY A 9 9.85 -8.14 2.02
C GLY A 9 10.03 -6.79 1.32
N GLY A 10 9.56 -5.69 1.92
CA GLY A 10 9.67 -4.33 1.36
C GLY A 10 11.09 -3.94 1.00
N LYS A 11 11.31 -3.54 -0.25
CA LYS A 11 12.64 -3.33 -0.83
C LYS A 11 13.19 -1.92 -0.68
N SER A 12 12.67 -1.08 0.22
CA SER A 12 13.10 0.32 0.36
C SER A 12 14.60 0.49 0.58
N ARG A 13 15.24 -0.44 1.33
CA ARG A 13 16.70 -0.43 1.54
C ARG A 13 17.51 -0.92 0.33
N LEU A 14 16.90 -1.75 -0.51
CA LEU A 14 17.52 -2.33 -1.71
C LEU A 14 17.20 -1.54 -2.99
N ALA A 15 16.22 -0.64 -2.93
CA ALA A 15 15.77 0.12 -4.08
C ALA A 15 16.89 0.91 -4.79
N PRO A 16 17.85 1.54 -4.09
CA PRO A 16 19.00 2.17 -4.74
C PRO A 16 19.87 1.18 -5.51
N GLN A 17 20.20 0.02 -4.93
CA GLN A 17 21.01 -1.01 -5.61
C GLN A 17 20.28 -1.62 -6.81
N ILE A 18 18.96 -1.85 -6.68
CA ILE A 18 18.14 -2.31 -7.79
C ILE A 18 18.11 -1.25 -8.90
N ALA A 19 17.97 0.02 -8.53
CA ALA A 19 17.94 1.12 -9.49
C ALA A 19 19.28 1.34 -10.21
N SER A 20 20.41 1.08 -9.55
CA SER A 20 21.73 1.16 -10.20
C SER A 20 21.96 0.05 -11.23
N ALA A 21 21.21 -1.05 -11.17
CA ALA A 21 21.29 -2.11 -12.17
C ALA A 21 20.64 -1.72 -13.52
N PHE A 22 19.84 -0.65 -13.54
CA PHE A 22 19.29 -0.10 -14.79
C PHE A 22 20.34 0.78 -15.47
N ALA A 23 20.92 0.29 -16.57
CA ALA A 23 21.96 0.98 -17.33
C ALA A 23 21.46 2.30 -17.97
N SER A 24 20.17 2.40 -18.25
CA SER A 24 19.52 3.58 -18.80
C SER A 24 18.07 3.70 -18.30
N PRO A 25 17.44 4.89 -18.40
CA PRO A 25 16.00 5.02 -18.20
C PRO A 25 15.20 4.04 -19.07
N CYS A 26 14.10 3.54 -18.54
CA CYS A 26 13.16 2.71 -19.28
C CYS A 26 12.37 3.59 -20.26
N GLU A 27 12.69 3.47 -21.56
CA GLU A 27 11.97 4.18 -22.63
C GLU A 27 10.56 3.60 -22.90
N GLY A 28 10.33 2.35 -22.49
CA GLY A 28 9.08 1.64 -22.66
C GLY A 28 8.15 1.67 -21.44
N THR A 29 7.46 0.55 -21.21
CA THR A 29 6.62 0.35 -20.02
C THR A 29 7.39 -0.50 -19.01
N TYR A 30 7.57 0.02 -17.80
CA TYR A 30 8.08 -0.73 -16.67
C TYR A 30 6.98 -1.64 -16.11
N TYR A 31 7.28 -2.91 -15.89
CA TYR A 31 6.34 -3.87 -15.30
C TYR A 31 6.88 -4.33 -13.94
N GLU A 32 6.08 -4.17 -12.88
CA GLU A 32 6.39 -4.71 -11.54
C GLU A 32 5.26 -5.65 -11.11
N PRO A 33 5.40 -6.96 -11.34
CA PRO A 33 4.30 -7.91 -11.13
C PRO A 33 4.00 -8.24 -9.66
N PHE A 34 4.91 -7.85 -8.75
CA PHE A 34 4.84 -8.07 -7.30
C PHE A 34 5.11 -6.77 -6.56
N VAL A 35 4.25 -5.77 -6.77
CA VAL A 35 4.51 -4.38 -6.36
C VAL A 35 4.66 -4.24 -4.85
N GLY A 36 3.91 -4.99 -4.03
CA GLY A 36 3.94 -4.82 -2.58
C GLY A 36 3.75 -3.35 -2.16
N SER A 37 4.70 -2.79 -1.42
CA SER A 37 4.68 -1.36 -1.02
C SER A 37 5.08 -0.37 -2.13
N ALA A 38 5.37 -0.83 -3.35
CA ALA A 38 5.85 -0.06 -4.48
C ALA A 38 7.24 0.57 -4.28
N ALA A 39 8.06 0.02 -3.39
CA ALA A 39 9.35 0.63 -3.02
C ALA A 39 10.31 0.83 -4.20
N VAL A 40 10.39 -0.15 -5.11
CA VAL A 40 11.29 -0.09 -6.27
C VAL A 40 10.75 0.89 -7.30
N TYR A 41 9.48 0.72 -7.72
CA TYR A 41 8.80 1.67 -8.60
C TYR A 41 8.94 3.13 -8.13
N LEU A 42 8.61 3.43 -6.86
CA LEU A 42 8.65 4.79 -6.33
C LEU A 42 10.07 5.38 -6.31
N HIS A 43 11.09 4.55 -6.15
CA HIS A 43 12.48 4.98 -6.21
C HIS A 43 12.88 5.30 -7.66
N LEU A 44 12.68 4.36 -8.58
CA LEU A 44 12.97 4.54 -10.02
C LEU A 44 12.20 5.71 -10.63
N LYS A 45 10.92 5.89 -10.25
CA LYS A 45 10.10 7.01 -10.69
C LYS A 45 10.65 8.36 -10.19
N ALA A 46 11.11 8.42 -8.92
CA ALA A 46 11.70 9.62 -8.36
C ALA A 46 13.05 9.99 -8.99
N GLU A 47 13.81 9.00 -9.48
CA GLU A 47 15.03 9.22 -10.28
C GLU A 47 14.75 9.60 -11.74
N GLY A 48 13.48 9.67 -12.17
CA GLY A 48 13.13 9.96 -13.55
C GLY A 48 13.43 8.81 -14.52
N LYS A 49 13.74 7.61 -14.02
CA LYS A 49 14.07 6.43 -14.85
C LYS A 49 12.85 5.75 -15.48
N ILE A 50 11.63 6.14 -15.09
CA ILE A 50 10.39 5.51 -15.58
C ILE A 50 9.39 6.58 -16.02
N GLY A 51 9.02 6.54 -17.29
CA GLY A 51 7.89 7.29 -17.84
C GLY A 51 6.56 6.62 -17.52
N ARG A 52 6.37 5.39 -18.02
CA ARG A 52 5.15 4.59 -17.91
C ARG A 52 5.38 3.31 -17.12
N ALA A 53 4.43 2.93 -16.28
CA ALA A 53 4.49 1.69 -15.50
C ALA A 53 3.16 0.94 -15.45
N VAL A 54 3.24 -0.38 -15.32
CA VAL A 54 2.14 -1.29 -14.97
C VAL A 54 2.58 -2.04 -13.72
N LEU A 55 1.83 -1.85 -12.64
CA LEU A 55 2.09 -2.46 -11.34
C LEU A 55 0.96 -3.44 -11.04
N SER A 56 1.31 -4.64 -10.58
CA SER A 56 0.32 -5.62 -10.14
C SER A 56 0.75 -6.30 -8.85
N ASP A 57 -0.23 -6.91 -8.20
CA ASP A 57 -0.04 -7.82 -7.09
C ASP A 57 -1.19 -8.84 -7.12
N ALA A 58 -0.98 -10.02 -6.54
CA ALA A 58 -2.06 -10.97 -6.34
C ALA A 58 -3.06 -10.50 -5.27
N ASN A 59 -2.63 -9.62 -4.36
CA ASN A 59 -3.49 -9.04 -3.34
C ASN A 59 -4.32 -7.88 -3.92
N GLU A 60 -5.56 -8.16 -4.32
CA GLU A 60 -6.47 -7.16 -4.89
C GLU A 60 -6.78 -6.01 -3.92
N LYS A 61 -6.85 -6.28 -2.62
CA LYS A 61 -7.08 -5.26 -1.59
C LYS A 61 -5.91 -4.28 -1.49
N LEU A 62 -4.69 -4.75 -1.67
CA LEU A 62 -3.49 -3.90 -1.79
C LEU A 62 -3.52 -3.08 -3.09
N VAL A 63 -3.88 -3.71 -4.21
CA VAL A 63 -4.01 -3.00 -5.50
C VAL A 63 -5.05 -1.88 -5.38
N ALA A 64 -6.16 -2.13 -4.68
CA ALA A 64 -7.19 -1.13 -4.42
C ALA A 64 -6.66 0.06 -3.59
N VAL A 65 -5.76 -0.17 -2.62
CA VAL A 65 -5.09 0.90 -1.87
C VAL A 65 -4.28 1.79 -2.81
N HIS A 66 -3.42 1.20 -3.65
CA HIS A 66 -2.60 1.96 -4.60
C HIS A 66 -3.46 2.73 -5.61
N ARG A 67 -4.58 2.17 -6.06
CA ARG A 67 -5.55 2.87 -6.92
C ARG A 67 -6.20 4.05 -6.22
N ALA A 68 -6.63 3.89 -4.96
CA ALA A 68 -7.21 4.99 -4.19
C ALA A 68 -6.20 6.15 -4.01
N VAL A 69 -4.93 5.82 -3.71
CA VAL A 69 -3.85 6.82 -3.62
C VAL A 69 -3.62 7.54 -4.96
N ARG A 70 -3.71 6.82 -6.09
CA ARG A 70 -3.51 7.39 -7.42
C ARG A 70 -4.68 8.27 -7.89
N ASP A 71 -5.90 7.80 -7.68
CA ASP A 71 -7.09 8.32 -8.36
C ASP A 71 -7.99 9.18 -7.47
N ARG A 72 -7.95 8.99 -6.14
CA ARG A 72 -8.92 9.54 -5.17
C ARG A 72 -8.24 9.92 -3.85
N VAL A 73 -7.09 10.61 -3.94
CA VAL A 73 -6.23 10.89 -2.78
C VAL A 73 -6.91 11.76 -1.72
N ASP A 74 -7.68 12.77 -2.13
CA ASP A 74 -8.34 13.68 -1.18
C ASP A 74 -9.42 12.94 -0.35
N ASP A 75 -10.28 12.17 -1.02
CA ASP A 75 -11.27 11.34 -0.32
C ASP A 75 -10.62 10.29 0.61
N LEU A 76 -9.44 9.79 0.23
CA LEU A 76 -8.66 8.88 1.08
C LEU A 76 -8.15 9.59 2.33
N LEU A 77 -7.67 10.82 2.19
CA LEU A 77 -7.20 11.63 3.31
C LEU A 77 -8.35 11.98 4.26
N ASP A 78 -9.52 12.34 3.72
CA ASP A 78 -10.73 12.59 4.51
C ASP A 78 -11.17 11.33 5.26
N ALA A 79 -11.20 10.18 4.59
CA ALA A 79 -11.51 8.90 5.22
C ALA A 79 -10.50 8.55 6.32
N LEU A 80 -9.21 8.77 6.10
CA LEU A 80 -8.17 8.58 7.13
C LEU A 80 -8.37 9.51 8.33
N ALA A 81 -8.72 10.78 8.09
CA ALA A 81 -8.96 11.76 9.15
C ALA A 81 -10.15 11.41 10.04
N SER A 82 -11.12 10.65 9.51
CA SER A 82 -12.28 10.15 10.28
C SER A 82 -11.99 8.91 11.15
N LEU A 83 -10.82 8.28 11.02
CA LEU A 83 -10.48 7.09 11.81
C LEU A 83 -9.92 7.48 13.20
N PRO A 84 -10.10 6.63 14.22
CA PRO A 84 -9.64 6.94 15.58
C PRO A 84 -8.13 7.18 15.66
N THR A 85 -7.71 8.20 16.41
CA THR A 85 -6.30 8.58 16.59
C THR A 85 -5.85 8.52 18.05
N GLU A 86 -6.61 9.08 18.99
CA GLU A 86 -6.27 9.11 20.42
C GLU A 86 -6.48 7.72 21.07
N ASP A 87 -7.70 7.19 21.00
CA ASP A 87 -8.07 5.88 21.55
C ASP A 87 -7.89 4.73 20.54
N TRP A 88 -6.86 4.83 19.69
CA TRP A 88 -6.71 3.91 18.56
C TRP A 88 -6.55 2.45 18.99
N ARG A 89 -5.98 2.18 20.17
CA ARG A 89 -5.74 0.82 20.66
C ARG A 89 -7.04 0.14 21.04
N GLU A 90 -7.87 0.88 21.77
CA GLU A 90 -9.20 0.47 22.24
C GLU A 90 -10.12 0.23 21.03
N ARG A 91 -9.98 1.06 19.99
CA ARG A 91 -10.80 1.01 18.77
C ARG A 91 -10.24 0.09 17.68
N TYR A 92 -9.08 -0.53 17.88
CA TYR A 92 -8.40 -1.33 16.86
C TYR A 92 -9.28 -2.46 16.31
N TYR A 93 -9.88 -3.24 17.21
CA TYR A 93 -10.72 -4.37 16.80
C TYR A 93 -11.99 -3.91 16.09
N GLU A 94 -12.56 -2.77 16.47
CA GLU A 94 -13.73 -2.22 15.80
C GLU A 94 -13.42 -1.81 14.36
N VAL A 95 -12.29 -1.13 14.13
CA VAL A 95 -11.83 -0.77 12.78
C VAL A 95 -11.50 -2.03 11.97
N ARG A 96 -10.96 -3.08 12.61
CA ARG A 96 -10.67 -4.36 11.97
C ARG A 96 -11.93 -5.08 11.52
N GLU A 97 -12.94 -5.19 12.39
CA GLU A 97 -14.24 -5.76 12.02
C GLU A 97 -14.87 -4.95 10.89
N ALA A 98 -14.87 -3.62 11.00
CA ALA A 98 -15.39 -2.73 9.95
C ALA A 98 -14.64 -2.87 8.62
N TYR A 99 -13.34 -3.17 8.64
CA TYR A 99 -12.56 -3.48 7.44
C TYR A 99 -12.98 -4.81 6.81
N ASN A 100 -13.19 -5.86 7.62
CA ASN A 100 -13.56 -7.19 7.15
C ASN A 100 -14.97 -7.26 6.54
N VAL A 101 -15.93 -6.47 7.06
CA VAL A 101 -17.30 -6.38 6.52
C VAL A 101 -17.48 -5.27 5.49
N GLY A 102 -16.51 -4.35 5.41
CA GLY A 102 -16.57 -3.15 4.60
C GLY A 102 -16.37 -3.40 3.11
N PRO A 103 -16.34 -2.33 2.30
CA PRO A 103 -16.05 -2.46 0.88
C PRO A 103 -14.62 -2.99 0.66
N PHE A 104 -14.43 -3.78 -0.39
CA PHE A 104 -13.12 -4.33 -0.78
C PHE A 104 -12.21 -3.34 -1.53
N ALA A 105 -12.71 -2.14 -1.85
CA ALA A 105 -12.00 -1.12 -2.61
C ALA A 105 -12.51 0.30 -2.31
N GLY A 106 -11.80 1.29 -2.85
CA GLY A 106 -12.13 2.71 -2.71
C GLY A 106 -11.47 3.40 -1.50
N PRO A 107 -11.76 4.69 -1.29
CA PRO A 107 -11.08 5.51 -0.27
C PRO A 107 -11.20 4.96 1.15
N LEU A 108 -12.40 4.54 1.57
CA LEU A 108 -12.62 4.02 2.93
C LEU A 108 -11.89 2.69 3.16
N HIS A 109 -11.88 1.79 2.18
CA HIS A 109 -11.10 0.56 2.22
C HIS A 109 -9.61 0.87 2.39
N ALA A 110 -9.09 1.76 1.55
CA ALA A 110 -7.69 2.15 1.56
C ALA A 110 -7.29 2.84 2.88
N ALA A 111 -8.15 3.69 3.43
CA ALA A 111 -7.95 4.35 4.71
C ALA A 111 -7.83 3.32 5.84
N ARG A 112 -8.79 2.40 5.95
CA ARG A 112 -8.79 1.33 6.97
C ARG A 112 -7.59 0.42 6.81
N PHE A 113 -7.23 0.05 5.58
CA PHE A 113 -6.03 -0.75 5.29
C PHE A 113 -4.77 -0.06 5.82
N ILE A 114 -4.55 1.20 5.45
CA ILE A 114 -3.37 1.98 5.85
C ILE A 114 -3.35 2.13 7.37
N TRP A 115 -4.50 2.45 7.97
CA TRP A 115 -4.63 2.61 9.42
C TRP A 115 -4.29 1.31 10.15
N LEU A 116 -4.86 0.17 9.77
CA LEU A 116 -4.57 -1.14 10.35
C LEU A 116 -3.10 -1.54 10.15
N ASN A 117 -2.51 -1.20 8.99
CA ASN A 117 -1.08 -1.43 8.74
C ASN A 117 -0.17 -0.58 9.66
N ARG A 118 -0.64 0.58 10.12
CA ARG A 118 0.14 1.46 11.03
C ARG A 118 -0.10 1.13 12.50
N ALA A 119 -1.34 0.86 12.87
CA ALA A 119 -1.77 0.53 14.23
C ALA A 119 -1.44 -0.92 14.62
N GLY A 120 -1.51 -1.85 13.67
CA GLY A 120 -1.34 -3.27 13.90
C GLY A 120 0.11 -3.72 14.13
N TYR A 121 0.24 -4.96 14.61
CA TYR A 121 1.54 -5.54 14.96
C TYR A 121 2.52 -5.54 13.77
N ASN A 122 3.62 -4.81 13.91
CA ASN A 122 4.71 -4.68 12.94
C ASN A 122 4.30 -4.32 11.50
N GLY A 123 3.10 -3.78 11.30
CA GLY A 123 2.52 -3.57 9.97
C GLY A 123 2.43 -4.82 9.13
N LEU A 124 2.17 -5.96 9.78
CA LEU A 124 1.88 -7.22 9.10
C LEU A 124 0.54 -7.10 8.36
N TYR A 125 0.46 -7.72 7.18
CA TYR A 125 -0.79 -8.02 6.52
C TYR A 125 -0.97 -9.53 6.46
N ARG A 126 -2.06 -10.03 7.06
CA ARG A 126 -2.37 -11.46 7.09
C ARG A 126 -3.88 -11.65 7.05
N GLU A 127 -4.31 -12.62 6.24
CA GLU A 127 -5.70 -13.03 6.16
C GLU A 127 -5.88 -14.49 6.58
N ASN A 128 -7.06 -14.81 7.08
CA ASN A 128 -7.48 -16.19 7.29
C ASN A 128 -8.02 -16.81 5.98
N ARG A 129 -8.44 -18.08 6.03
CA ARG A 129 -9.00 -18.80 4.86
C ARG A 129 -10.30 -18.21 4.32
N ARG A 130 -10.97 -17.34 5.07
CA ARG A 130 -12.17 -16.61 4.62
C ARG A 130 -11.82 -15.26 3.96
N GLY A 131 -10.53 -14.93 3.84
CA GLY A 131 -10.08 -13.64 3.31
C GLY A 131 -10.26 -12.49 4.30
N GLU A 132 -10.46 -12.77 5.59
CA GLU A 132 -10.58 -11.73 6.62
C GLU A 132 -9.21 -11.41 7.19
N PHE A 133 -8.90 -10.11 7.31
CA PHE A 133 -7.70 -9.65 7.99
C PHE A 133 -7.75 -10.03 9.47
N ASN A 134 -6.68 -10.66 9.96
CA ASN A 134 -6.62 -11.26 11.29
C ASN A 134 -5.32 -10.99 12.04
N VAL A 135 -4.69 -9.85 11.77
CA VAL A 135 -3.57 -9.33 12.57
C VAL A 135 -4.12 -8.68 13.83
#